data_AF-I7CA01-F1
#
_entry.id   AF-I7CA01-F1
#
_cell.length_a   1.000
_cell.length_b   1.000
_cell.length_c   1.000
_cell.angle_alpha   90.00
_cell.angle_beta   90.00
_cell.angle_gamma   90.00
#
_symmetry.space_group_name_H-M   'P 1'
#
loop_
_entity.id
_entity.type
_entity.pdbx_description
1 polymer ?
#
loop_
_entity_poly.entity_id
_entity_poly.type
_entity_poly.pdbx_seq_one_letter_code
_entity_poly.pdbx_strand_id
1 'polypeptide(L)'
;MEINQRIERSAREATADYAQRVKKPMPQLEDYAYGMDLDVGKLVYVSPSVRYCGNVRSMMTYEDSKGELHMVRYLVKGECINSR
;
A
#
# COMPACT_ATOMS: atom_id res chain seq x y z
N MET A 1 -15.43 -6.82 -6.89
CA MET A 1 -14.73 -6.77 -5.58
C MET A 1 -13.51 -7.70 -5.49
N GLU A 2 -13.05 -8.28 -6.60
CA GLU A 2 -11.88 -9.17 -6.65
C GLU A 2 -10.53 -8.43 -6.73
N ILE A 3 -10.52 -7.27 -7.41
CA ILE A 3 -9.31 -6.44 -7.59
C ILE A 3 -8.73 -6.00 -6.24
N ASN A 4 -9.56 -5.50 -5.32
CA ASN A 4 -9.11 -5.08 -3.98
C ASN A 4 -8.52 -6.24 -3.18
N GLN A 5 -9.09 -7.44 -3.27
CA GLN A 5 -8.57 -8.62 -2.57
C GLN A 5 -7.21 -9.06 -3.13
N ARG A 6 -7.05 -8.99 -4.46
CA ARG A 6 -5.76 -9.29 -5.13
C ARG A 6 -4.68 -8.28 -4.74
N ILE A 7 -5.03 -6.99 -4.70
CA ILE A 7 -4.13 -5.93 -4.26
C ILE A 7 -3.71 -6.13 -2.81
N GLU A 8 -4.67 -6.37 -1.92
CA GLU A 8 -4.39 -6.59 -0.49
C GLU A 8 -3.49 -7.81 -0.26
N ARG A 9 -3.76 -8.91 -0.98
CA ARG A 9 -2.93 -10.11 -0.90
C ARG A 9 -1.50 -9.85 -1.37
N SER A 10 -1.33 -9.26 -2.55
CA SER A 10 0.00 -8.94 -3.10
C SER A 10 0.78 -7.99 -2.19
N ALA A 11 0.10 -7.00 -1.60
CA ALA A 11 0.72 -6.06 -0.68
C ALA A 11 1.18 -6.74 0.62
N ARG A 12 0.36 -7.64 1.18
CA ARG A 12 0.72 -8.41 2.38
C ARG A 12 1.89 -9.35 2.12
N GLU A 13 1.90 -10.04 0.99
CA GLU A 13 3.01 -10.92 0.58
C GLU A 13 4.31 -10.14 0.45
N ALA A 14 4.32 -9.05 -0.33
CA ALA A 14 5.51 -8.21 -0.51
C ALA A 14 6.02 -7.60 0.81
N THR A 15 5.09 -7.20 1.69
CA THR A 15 5.43 -6.64 3.01
C THR A 15 5.98 -7.71 3.94
N ALA A 16 5.41 -8.92 3.95
CA ALA A 16 5.91 -10.04 4.73
C ALA A 16 7.33 -10.44 4.29
N ASP A 17 7.57 -10.52 2.98
CA ASP A 17 8.90 -10.82 2.43
C ASP A 17 9.92 -9.75 2.81
N TYR A 18 9.53 -8.48 2.80
CA TYR A 18 10.40 -7.41 3.27
C TYR A 18 10.66 -7.49 4.77
N ALA A 19 9.60 -7.60 5.58
CA ALA A 19 9.67 -7.68 7.04
C ALA A 19 10.59 -8.83 7.51
N GLN A 20 10.50 -10.00 6.86
CA GLN A 20 11.40 -11.14 7.11
C GLN A 20 12.86 -10.81 6.79
N ARG A 21 13.13 -10.17 5.64
CA ARG A 21 14.49 -9.79 5.23
C ARG A 21 15.13 -8.79 6.21
N VAL A 22 14.35 -7.85 6.73
CA VAL A 22 14.85 -6.83 7.67
C VAL A 22 14.64 -7.20 9.15
N LYS A 23 14.13 -8.40 9.43
CA LYS A 23 13.83 -8.91 10.78
C LYS A 23 12.94 -7.99 11.61
N LYS A 24 11.95 -7.38 10.96
CA LYS A 24 10.93 -6.52 11.61
C LYS A 24 9.59 -7.27 11.71
N PRO A 25 8.74 -6.93 12.70
CA PRO A 25 7.40 -7.48 12.76
C PRO A 25 6.57 -7.03 11.55
N MET A 26 5.56 -7.81 11.21
CA MET A 26 4.58 -7.41 10.20
C MET A 26 3.79 -6.19 10.72
N PRO A 27 3.69 -5.09 9.96
CA PRO A 27 2.90 -3.93 10.36
C PRO A 27 1.42 -4.26 10.40
N GLN A 28 0.67 -3.52 11.23
CA GLN A 28 -0.77 -3.50 11.16
C GLN A 28 -1.22 -2.68 9.94
N LEU A 29 -2.37 -3.06 9.37
CA LEU A 29 -2.95 -2.32 8.26
C LEU A 29 -3.77 -1.14 8.76
N GLU A 30 -3.36 0.07 8.41
CA GLU A 30 -4.02 1.31 8.80
C GLU A 30 -4.75 1.95 7.63
N ASP A 31 -5.93 2.54 7.87
CA ASP A 31 -6.64 3.31 6.85
C ASP A 31 -6.12 4.75 6.83
N TYR A 32 -5.52 5.13 5.72
CA TYR A 32 -5.04 6.50 5.51
C TYR A 32 -6.22 7.46 5.30
N ALA A 33 -6.28 8.49 6.13
CA ALA A 33 -7.15 9.64 5.91
C ALA A 33 -6.41 10.70 5.09
N TYR A 34 -7.09 11.27 4.10
CA TYR A 34 -6.50 12.32 3.27
C TYR A 34 -6.09 13.53 4.13
N GLY A 35 -4.83 13.95 4.01
CA GLY A 35 -4.26 15.02 4.83
C GLY A 35 -3.62 14.54 6.13
N MET A 36 -3.62 13.23 6.42
CA MET A 36 -2.81 12.67 7.50
C MET A 36 -1.33 12.78 7.16
N ASP A 37 -0.54 13.27 8.11
CA ASP A 37 0.90 13.36 7.99
C ASP A 37 1.51 11.96 8.13
N LEU A 38 2.29 11.55 7.12
CA LEU A 38 3.06 10.32 7.13
C LEU A 38 4.54 10.67 7.19
N ASP A 39 5.24 10.15 8.20
CA ASP A 39 6.69 10.18 8.25
C ASP A 39 7.25 9.05 7.36
N VAL A 40 7.43 9.33 6.06
CA VAL A 40 7.91 8.34 5.09
C VAL A 40 9.41 8.51 4.89
N GLY A 41 10.21 7.65 5.53
CA GLY A 41 11.67 7.61 5.34
C GLY A 41 12.10 6.78 4.13
N LYS A 42 11.48 5.62 3.94
CA LYS A 42 11.79 4.71 2.82
C LYS A 42 10.55 3.99 2.30
N LEU A 43 10.32 4.09 1.00
CA LEU A 43 9.25 3.37 0.33
C LEU A 43 9.65 1.91 0.08
N VAL A 44 8.83 0.97 0.56
CA VAL A 44 9.09 -0.48 0.45
C VAL A 44 8.23 -1.10 -0.64
N TYR A 45 6.94 -0.78 -0.64
CA TYR A 45 5.97 -1.33 -1.59
C TYR A 45 4.88 -0.31 -1.87
N VAL A 46 4.45 -0.24 -3.12
CA VAL A 46 3.23 0.44 -3.55
C VAL A 46 2.48 -0.49 -4.48
N SER A 47 1.17 -0.61 -4.27
CA SER A 47 0.33 -1.39 -5.17
C SER A 47 0.42 -0.84 -6.60
N PRO A 48 0.58 -1.70 -7.61
CA PRO A 48 0.62 -1.27 -8.99
C PRO A 48 -0.71 -0.64 -9.41
N SER A 49 -0.64 0.33 -10.33
CA SER A 49 -1.83 0.86 -11.00
C SER A 49 -2.58 -0.27 -11.70
N VAL A 50 -3.91 -0.27 -11.55
CA VAL A 50 -4.79 -1.23 -12.22
C VAL A 50 -5.67 -0.51 -13.22
N ARG A 51 -5.90 -1.14 -14.37
CA ARG A 51 -6.85 -0.69 -15.38
C ARG A 51 -8.27 -0.98 -14.90
N TYR A 52 -8.82 -0.05 -14.13
CA TYR A 52 -10.15 -0.14 -13.56
C TYR A 52 -10.77 1.24 -13.45
N CYS A 53 -11.98 1.39 -13.97
CA CYS A 53 -12.75 2.62 -13.82
C CYS A 53 -13.46 2.66 -12.48
N GLY A 54 -12.86 3.36 -11.52
CA GLY A 54 -13.45 3.60 -10.21
C GLY A 54 -12.41 3.72 -9.11
N ASN A 55 -12.88 3.72 -7.87
CA ASN A 55 -12.03 3.79 -6.69
C ASN A 55 -11.47 2.40 -6.37
N VAL A 56 -10.16 2.33 -6.18
CA VAL A 56 -9.40 1.12 -5.86
C VAL A 56 -8.74 1.30 -4.51
N ARG A 57 -8.78 0.27 -3.66
CA ARG A 57 -8.07 0.26 -2.38
C ARG A 57 -6.62 -0.12 -2.64
N SER A 58 -5.77 0.88 -2.81
CA SER A 58 -4.32 0.71 -2.91
C SER A 58 -3.69 0.58 -1.54
N MET A 59 -2.54 -0.07 -1.51
CA MET A 59 -1.73 -0.26 -0.32
C MET A 59 -0.36 0.35 -0.53
N MET A 60 0.22 0.86 0.54
CA MET A 60 1.60 1.31 0.58
C MET A 60 2.25 0.80 1.87
N THR A 61 3.48 0.34 1.73
CA THR A 61 4.31 -0.04 2.86
C THR A 61 5.56 0.82 2.84
N TYR A 62 5.92 1.38 3.98
CA TYR A 62 7.08 2.25 4.13
C TYR A 62 7.75 2.05 5.48
N GLU A 63 9.03 2.40 5.55
CA GLU A 63 9.71 2.62 6.83
C GLU A 63 9.67 4.10 7.16
N ASP A 64 9.42 4.43 8.42
CA ASP A 64 9.48 5.81 8.90
C ASP A 64 10.93 6.27 9.18
N SER A 65 11.09 7.51 9.65
CA SER A 65 12.42 8.06 9.99
C SER A 65 13.10 7.31 11.15
N LYS A 66 12.35 6.57 11.97
CA LYS A 66 12.83 5.74 13.07
C LYS A 66 13.12 4.30 12.64
N GLY A 67 12.77 3.95 11.40
CA GLY A 67 12.90 2.60 10.86
C GLY A 67 11.78 1.66 11.29
N GLU A 68 10.66 2.14 11.81
CA GLU A 68 9.47 1.31 12.03
C GLU A 68 8.76 1.06 10.69
N LEU A 69 8.28 -0.17 10.50
CA LEU A 69 7.58 -0.55 9.28
C LEU A 69 6.10 -0.23 9.45
N HIS A 70 5.52 0.44 8.46
CA HIS A 70 4.12 0.87 8.43
C HIS A 70 3.45 0.38 7.15
N MET A 71 2.15 0.06 7.22
CA MET A 71 1.36 -0.35 6.08
C MET A 71 0.02 0.38 6.09
N VAL A 72 -0.23 1.16 5.04
CA VAL A 72 -1.43 1.99 4.91
C VAL A 72 -2.25 1.60 3.71
N ARG A 73 -3.57 1.71 3.85
CA ARG A 73 -4.58 1.55 2.80
C ARG A 73 -5.20 2.89 2.46
N TYR A 74 -5.27 3.20 1.17
CA TYR A 74 -5.86 4.44 0.68
C TYR A 74 -6.66 4.19 -0.59
N LEU A 75 -7.54 5.13 -0.92
CA LEU A 75 -8.32 5.08 -2.15
C LEU A 75 -7.59 5.86 -3.24
N VAL A 76 -7.40 5.21 -4.38
CA VAL A 76 -6.94 5.86 -5.61
C VAL A 76 -7.99 5.70 -6.71
N LYS A 77 -8.00 6.64 -7.64
CA LYS A 77 -8.73 6.48 -8.89
C LYS A 77 -7.92 5.55 -9.79
N GLY A 78 -8.50 4.41 -10.16
CA GLY A 78 -7.89 3.49 -11.12
C GLY A 78 -7.81 4.10 -12.52
N GLU A 79 -6.96 3.53 -13.37
CA GLU A 79 -6.76 4.01 -14.73
C GLU A 79 -7.93 3.57 -15.62
N CYS A 80 -8.62 4.55 -16.21
CA CYS A 80 -9.69 4.30 -17.17
C CYS A 80 -9.15 4.22 -18.59
N ILE A 81 -9.58 3.20 -19.35
CA ILE A 81 -9.18 3.00 -20.76
C ILE A 81 -9.59 4.19 -21.66
N ASN A 82 -10.63 4.95 -21.28
CA ASN A 82 -11.09 6.14 -21.98
C ASN A 82 -10.72 7.47 -21.29
N SER A 83 -9.69 7.48 -20.42
CA SER A 83 -9.17 8.73 -19.86
C SER A 83 -8.22 9.40 -20.87
N ARG A 84 -8.82 10.14 -21.81
CA ARG A 84 -8.10 11.02 -22.74
C ARG A 84 -8.57 12.45 -22.56
#